data_AF-A0A1D6IER1-F1
#
_entry.id   AF-A0A1D6IER1-F1
#
_cell.length_a   1.000
_cell.length_b   1.000
_cell.length_c   1.000
_cell.angle_alpha   90.00
_cell.angle_beta   90.00
_cell.angle_gamma   90.00
#
_symmetry.space_group_name_H-M   'P 1'
#
loop_
_entity.id
_entity.type
_entity.pdbx_description
1 polymer ?
#
loop_
_entity_poly.entity_id
_entity_poly.type
_entity_poly.pdbx_seq_one_letter_code
_entity_poly.pdbx_strand_id
1 'polypeptide(L)'
;MLKRRRQWLRIIQVTKWLMSKGQVLTWTTYDTLLLALLMDKRVDEAESVWNTIFADMEELGVRPDKDTVRRIGKAFVASGQEEKEKHVLEKYLKKWKYIHFNGERVRVRRDGPLA
;
A
#
# COMPACT_ATOMS: atom_id res chain seq x y z
N MET A 1 0.60 9.93 -25.51
CA MET A 1 0.55 8.75 -24.60
C MET A 1 1.85 7.94 -24.52
N LEU A 2 2.56 7.66 -25.63
CA LEU A 2 3.76 6.78 -25.66
C LEU A 2 4.95 7.21 -24.77
N LYS A 3 5.24 8.52 -24.65
CA LYS A 3 6.33 9.03 -23.79
C LYS A 3 6.10 8.71 -22.31
N ARG A 4 4.86 8.89 -21.83
CA ARG A 4 4.48 8.64 -20.45
C ARG A 4 4.60 7.16 -20.10
N ARG A 5 4.11 6.27 -20.97
CA ARG A 5 4.24 4.80 -20.78
C ARG A 5 5.70 4.35 -20.72
N ARG A 6 6.58 4.89 -21.58
CA ARG A 6 8.03 4.62 -21.54
C ARG A 6 8.69 5.07 -20.23
N GLN A 7 8.26 6.20 -19.66
CA GLN A 7 8.76 6.67 -18.37
C GLN A 7 8.37 5.71 -17.23
N TRP A 8 7.12 5.23 -17.22
CA TRP A 8 6.66 4.26 -16.19
C TRP A 8 7.38 2.93 -16.26
N LEU A 9 7.64 2.41 -17.47
CA LEU A 9 8.44 1.19 -17.64
C LEU A 9 9.87 1.36 -17.11
N ARG A 10 10.50 2.54 -17.33
CA ARG A 10 11.81 2.85 -16.74
C ARG A 10 11.76 2.92 -15.22
N ILE A 11 10.73 3.53 -14.64
CA ILE A 11 10.54 3.58 -13.19
C ILE A 11 10.45 2.15 -12.62
N ILE A 12 9.62 1.29 -13.21
CA ILE A 12 9.49 -0.12 -12.77
C ILE A 12 10.84 -0.84 -12.85
N GLN A 13 11.59 -0.66 -13.94
CA GLN A 13 12.91 -1.29 -14.12
C GLN A 13 13.94 -0.81 -13.09
N VAL A 14 14.05 0.51 -12.89
CA VAL A 14 15.01 1.10 -11.95
C VAL A 14 14.68 0.69 -10.52
N THR A 15 13.41 0.73 -10.11
CA THR A 15 13.03 0.37 -8.75
C THR A 15 13.27 -1.12 -8.46
N LYS A 16 12.96 -2.02 -9.40
CA LYS A 16 13.28 -3.45 -9.24
C LYS A 16 14.78 -3.69 -9.12
N TRP A 17 15.58 -2.96 -9.89
CA TRP A 17 17.03 -3.02 -9.77
C TRP A 17 17.52 -2.56 -8.40
N LEU A 18 17.03 -1.43 -7.87
CA LEU A 18 17.37 -0.97 -6.51
C LEU A 18 17.04 -2.03 -5.45
N MET A 19 15.85 -2.64 -5.54
CA MET A 19 15.43 -3.71 -4.61
C MET A 19 16.38 -4.92 -4.68
N SER A 20 16.81 -5.32 -5.88
CA SER A 20 17.79 -6.40 -6.07
C SER A 20 19.16 -6.14 -5.43
N LYS A 21 19.47 -4.87 -5.11
CA LYS A 21 20.73 -4.47 -4.47
C LYS A 21 20.63 -4.37 -2.95
N GLY A 22 19.47 -4.69 -2.37
CA GLY A 22 19.26 -4.63 -0.92
C GLY A 22 19.23 -3.19 -0.38
N GLN A 23 19.00 -2.20 -1.23
CA GLN A 23 18.85 -0.82 -0.76
C GLN A 23 17.53 -0.66 -0.03
N VAL A 24 17.59 -0.09 1.18
CA VAL A 24 16.40 0.30 1.93
C VAL A 24 15.71 1.43 1.17
N LEU A 25 14.49 1.17 0.72
CA LEU A 25 13.70 2.14 -0.02
C LEU A 25 12.85 2.98 0.92
N THR A 26 12.68 4.24 0.57
CA THR A 26 11.76 5.13 1.28
C THR A 26 10.33 4.84 0.82
N TRP A 27 9.36 5.22 1.66
CA TRP A 27 7.93 5.11 1.34
C TRP A 27 7.58 5.69 -0.04
N THR A 28 8.16 6.84 -0.40
CA THR A 28 7.91 7.51 -1.68
C THR A 28 8.31 6.65 -2.88
N THR A 29 9.37 5.84 -2.77
CA THR A 29 9.77 4.92 -3.83
C THR A 29 8.74 3.81 -4.01
N TYR A 30 8.23 3.27 -2.91
CA TYR A 30 7.21 2.25 -2.89
C TYR A 30 5.86 2.74 -3.44
N ASP A 31 5.38 3.91 -3.01
CA ASP A 31 4.17 4.54 -3.55
C ASP A 31 4.30 4.78 -5.07
N THR A 32 5.43 5.34 -5.51
CA THR A 32 5.69 5.58 -6.94
C THR A 32 5.68 4.28 -7.76
N LEU A 33 6.28 3.20 -7.24
CA LEU A 33 6.29 1.90 -7.92
C LEU A 33 4.89 1.28 -7.99
N LEU A 34 4.13 1.33 -6.90
CA LEU A 34 2.75 0.86 -6.86
C LEU A 34 1.91 1.59 -7.91
N LEU A 35 1.96 2.93 -7.94
CA LEU A 35 1.26 3.73 -8.94
C LEU A 35 1.67 3.36 -10.37
N ALA A 36 2.96 3.15 -10.62
CA ALA A 36 3.46 2.76 -11.94
C ALA A 36 2.90 1.41 -12.41
N LEU A 37 2.88 0.41 -11.52
CA LEU A 37 2.36 -0.93 -11.81
C LEU A 37 0.85 -0.90 -12.03
N LEU A 38 0.12 -0.16 -11.20
CA LEU A 38 -1.32 0.02 -11.35
C LEU A 38 -1.68 0.70 -12.68
N MET A 39 -0.90 1.71 -13.08
CA MET A 39 -1.08 2.40 -14.36
C MET A 39 -0.80 1.52 -15.57
N ASP A 40 0.16 0.59 -15.48
CA ASP A 40 0.46 -0.37 -16.54
C ASP A 40 -0.45 -1.62 -16.48
N LYS A 41 -1.47 -1.61 -15.60
CA LYS A 41 -2.43 -2.70 -15.36
C LYS A 41 -1.78 -4.01 -14.89
N ARG A 42 -0.62 -3.92 -14.26
CA ARG A 42 0.14 -5.06 -13.72
C ARG A 42 -0.22 -5.28 -12.26
N VAL A 43 -1.49 -5.66 -12.04
CA VAL A 43 -2.10 -5.65 -10.70
C VAL A 43 -1.52 -6.74 -9.81
N ASP A 44 -1.21 -7.91 -10.36
CA ASP A 44 -0.58 -9.01 -9.61
C ASP A 44 0.82 -8.63 -9.10
N GLU A 45 1.57 -7.84 -9.87
CA GLU A 45 2.87 -7.33 -9.44
C GLU A 45 2.74 -6.20 -8.41
N ALA A 46 1.76 -5.32 -8.60
CA ALA A 46 1.45 -4.30 -7.60
C ALA A 46 1.05 -4.95 -6.27
N GLU A 47 0.32 -6.06 -6.31
CA GLU A 47 -0.03 -6.87 -5.14
C GLU A 47 1.19 -7.50 -4.47
N SER A 48 2.09 -8.12 -5.24
CA SER A 48 3.32 -8.70 -4.68
C SER A 48 4.19 -7.63 -4.00
N VAL A 49 4.32 -6.47 -4.63
CA VAL A 49 5.02 -5.31 -4.06
C VAL A 49 4.31 -4.81 -2.82
N TRP A 50 2.98 -4.67 -2.85
CA TRP A 50 2.18 -4.27 -1.70
C TRP A 50 2.36 -5.21 -0.51
N ASN A 51 2.35 -6.52 -0.72
CA ASN A 51 2.53 -7.51 0.34
C ASN A 51 3.92 -7.42 0.99
N THR A 52 4.95 -7.14 0.18
CA THR A 52 6.32 -6.93 0.67
C THR A 52 6.40 -5.67 1.53
N ILE A 53 5.93 -4.54 0.99
CA ILE A 53 5.88 -3.25 1.72
C ILE A 53 5.08 -3.39 3.01
N PHE A 54 3.97 -4.12 2.93
CA PHE A 54 3.09 -4.33 4.05
C PHE A 54 3.77 -5.10 5.20
N ALA A 55 4.55 -6.14 4.88
CA ALA A 55 5.35 -6.85 5.87
C ALA A 55 6.37 -5.91 6.53
N ASP A 56 7.13 -5.16 5.72
CA ASP A 56 8.09 -4.16 6.21
C ASP A 56 7.41 -3.09 7.09
N MET A 57 6.21 -2.66 6.69
CA MET A 57 5.44 -1.65 7.43
C MET A 57 4.95 -2.16 8.77
N GLU A 58 4.43 -3.39 8.86
CA GLU A 58 4.03 -3.97 10.15
C GLU A 58 5.24 -4.17 11.06
N GLU A 59 6.40 -4.57 10.52
CA GLU A 59 7.64 -4.71 11.28
C GLU A 59 8.16 -3.37 11.80
N LEU A 60 8.12 -2.33 10.97
CA LEU A 60 8.57 -0.97 11.34
C LEU A 60 7.51 -0.19 12.13
N GLY A 61 6.30 -0.73 12.31
CA GLY A 61 5.17 -0.02 12.93
C GLY A 61 4.68 1.19 12.11
N VAL A 62 5.07 1.29 10.83
CA VAL A 62 4.70 2.38 9.92
C VAL A 62 3.41 2.01 9.21
N ARG A 63 2.61 3.01 8.81
CA ARG A 63 1.37 2.79 8.08
C ARG A 63 1.34 3.56 6.76
N PRO A 64 0.66 3.00 5.74
CA PRO A 64 0.42 3.72 4.50
C PRO A 64 -0.58 4.85 4.74
N ASP A 65 -0.43 5.94 3.99
CA ASP A 65 -1.36 7.05 4.05
C ASP A 65 -2.74 6.69 3.46
N LYS A 66 -3.77 7.46 3.85
CA LYS A 66 -5.16 7.20 3.45
C LYS A 66 -5.38 7.28 1.94
N ASP A 67 -4.62 8.11 1.22
CA ASP A 67 -4.78 8.29 -0.22
C ASP A 67 -4.21 7.09 -0.98
N THR A 68 -3.03 6.61 -0.59
CA THR A 68 -2.40 5.41 -1.15
C THR A 68 -3.30 4.19 -1.01
N VAL A 69 -3.86 3.97 0.19
CA VAL A 69 -4.81 2.88 0.44
C VAL A 69 -6.04 2.96 -0.48
N ARG A 70 -6.59 4.17 -0.69
CA ARG A 70 -7.74 4.36 -1.61
C ARG A 70 -7.38 4.11 -3.06
N ARG A 71 -6.20 4.51 -3.51
CA ARG A 71 -5.74 4.28 -4.89
C ARG A 71 -5.58 2.79 -5.18
N ILE A 72 -5.01 2.04 -4.24
CA ILE A 72 -4.87 0.59 -4.34
C ILE A 72 -6.24 -0.09 -4.36
N GLY A 73 -7.16 0.32 -3.47
CA GLY A 73 -8.53 -0.18 -3.49
C GLY A 73 -9.20 0.00 -4.86
N LYS A 74 -9.13 1.21 -5.43
CA LYS A 74 -9.67 1.49 -6.78
C LYS A 74 -9.05 0.60 -7.86
N ALA A 75 -7.75 0.32 -7.76
CA ALA A 75 -7.10 -0.55 -8.72
C ALA A 75 -7.55 -2.01 -8.60
N PHE A 76 -7.77 -2.52 -7.39
CA PHE A 76 -8.35 -3.85 -7.20
C PHE A 76 -9.75 -3.94 -7.79
N VAL A 77 -10.61 -2.94 -7.57
CA VAL A 77 -11.94 -2.87 -8.20
C VAL A 77 -11.84 -2.85 -9.72
N ALA A 78 -10.95 -2.02 -10.29
CA ALA A 78 -10.75 -1.93 -11.74
C ALA A 78 -10.24 -3.24 -12.38
N SER A 79 -9.76 -4.17 -11.55
CA SER A 79 -9.22 -5.47 -11.95
C SER A 79 -10.15 -6.63 -11.57
N GLY A 80 -11.35 -6.35 -11.06
CA GLY A 80 -12.33 -7.37 -10.63
C GLY A 80 -12.01 -8.03 -9.28
N GLN A 81 -11.08 -7.48 -8.50
CA GLN A 81 -10.61 -8.04 -7.23
C GLN A 81 -11.27 -7.35 -6.01
N GLU A 82 -12.59 -7.24 -6.00
CA GLU A 82 -13.35 -6.45 -5.01
C GLU A 82 -13.16 -6.93 -3.56
N GLU A 83 -13.05 -8.24 -3.33
CA GLU A 83 -12.81 -8.78 -1.98
C GLU A 83 -11.48 -8.30 -1.39
N LYS A 84 -10.45 -8.12 -2.23
CA LYS A 84 -9.15 -7.59 -1.78
C LYS A 84 -9.23 -6.10 -1.49
N GLU A 85 -10.02 -5.34 -2.25
CA GLU A 85 -10.29 -3.95 -1.93
C GLU A 85 -10.90 -3.81 -0.54
N LYS A 86 -11.96 -4.59 -0.26
CA LYS A 86 -12.63 -4.57 1.05
C LYS A 86 -11.64 -4.85 2.17
N HIS A 87 -10.82 -5.89 2.02
CA HIS A 87 -9.81 -6.25 3.02
C HIS A 87 -8.85 -5.09 3.32
N VAL A 88 -8.32 -4.44 2.27
CA VAL A 88 -7.39 -3.32 2.41
C VAL A 88 -8.08 -2.09 3.04
N LEU A 89 -9.28 -1.72 2.60
CA LEU A 89 -10.01 -0.58 3.17
C LEU A 89 -10.38 -0.80 4.63
N GLU A 90 -10.88 -1.98 4.98
CA GLU A 90 -11.23 -2.33 6.36
C GLU A 90 -10.00 -2.29 7.28
N LYS A 91 -8.87 -2.82 6.80
CA LYS A 91 -7.65 -2.88 7.59
C LYS A 91 -7.08 -1.50 7.88
N TYR A 92 -7.01 -0.60 6.89
CA TYR A 92 -6.31 0.68 7.02
C TYR A 92 -7.20 1.90 7.21
N LEU A 93 -8.39 1.94 6.61
CA LEU A 93 -9.27 3.13 6.65
C LEU A 93 -10.36 3.06 7.71
N LYS A 94 -10.64 1.89 8.32
CA LYS A 94 -11.70 1.77 9.33
C LYS A 94 -11.43 2.71 10.50
N LYS A 95 -12.36 3.62 10.77
CA LYS A 95 -12.19 4.73 11.73
C LYS A 95 -11.98 4.32 13.18
N TRP A 96 -12.38 3.10 13.53
CA TRP A 96 -12.34 2.58 14.90
C TRP A 96 -11.52 1.31 14.95
N LYS A 97 -10.66 1.19 15.98
CA LYS A 97 -9.96 -0.05 16.33
C LYS A 97 -10.31 -0.45 17.76
N TYR A 98 -10.26 -1.74 18.03
CA TYR A 98 -10.31 -2.24 19.41
C TYR A 98 -8.88 -2.42 19.88
N ILE A 99 -8.57 -1.92 21.07
CA ILE A 99 -7.31 -2.16 21.76
C ILE A 99 -7.61 -2.81 23.11
N HIS A 100 -6.65 -3.58 23.62
CA HIS A 100 -6.69 -4.07 24.99
C HIS A 100 -5.98 -3.04 25.86
N PHE A 101 -6.67 -2.53 26.88
CA PHE A 101 -6.14 -1.59 27.86
C PHE A 101 -6.61 -2.02 29.24
N ASN A 102 -5.68 -2.28 30.17
CA ASN A 102 -5.97 -2.80 31.50
C ASN A 102 -6.86 -4.06 31.53
N GLY A 103 -6.68 -4.97 30.57
CA GLY A 103 -7.49 -6.19 30.47
C GLY A 103 -8.88 -5.99 29.84
N GLU A 104 -9.29 -4.76 29.58
CA GLU A 104 -10.56 -4.44 28.91
C GLU A 104 -10.37 -4.18 27.40
N ARG A 105 -11.39 -4.52 26.61
CA ARG A 105 -11.44 -4.18 25.17
C ARG A 105 -12.11 -2.83 24.97
N VAL A 106 -11.31 -1.83 24.66
CA VAL A 106 -11.78 -0.45 24.44
C VAL A 106 -11.81 -0.13 22.94
N ARG A 107 -12.91 0.49 22.49
CA ARG A 107 -13.05 1.00 21.11
C ARG A 107 -12.49 2.41 21.02
N VAL A 108 -11.36 2.59 20.34
CA VAL A 108 -10.70 3.88 20.17
C VAL A 108 -10.84 4.40 18.74
N ARG A 109 -10.98 5.72 18.58
CA ARG A 109 -10.85 6.36 17.27
C ARG A 109 -9.42 6.25 16.80
N ARG A 110 -9.23 5.88 15.54
CA ARG A 110 -7.90 5.75 14.93
C ARG A 110 -7.19 7.07 14.67
N ASP A 111 -7.91 8.18 14.60
CA ASP A 111 -7.35 9.53 14.45
C ASP A 111 -7.49 10.33 15.77
N GLY A 112 -7.71 9.64 16.90
CA GLY A 112 -7.94 10.27 18.20
C GLY A 112 -6.65 10.62 18.94
N PRO A 113 -6.71 11.40 20.03
CA PRO A 113 -5.53 11.82 20.81
C PRO A 113 -4.76 10.69 21.51
N LEU A 114 -5.25 9.44 21.41
CA LEU A 114 -4.65 8.22 21.96
C LEU A 114 -4.14 7.27 20.86
N ALA A 115 -4.08 7.73 19.60
CA ALA A 115 -3.80 6.92 18.43
C ALA A 115 -2.31 6.80 18.10
#